data_AF-A0A2H0QG51-F1
#
_entry.id   AF-A0A2H0QG51-F1
#
_cell.length_a   1.000
_cell.length_b   1.000
_cell.length_c   1.000
_cell.angle_alpha   90.00
_cell.angle_beta   90.00
_cell.angle_gamma   90.00
#
_symmetry.space_group_name_H-M   'P 1'
#
loop_
_entity.id
_entity.type
_entity.pdbx_description
1 polymer ?
#
loop_
_entity_poly.entity_id
_entity_poly.type
_entity_poly.pdbx_seq_one_letter_code
_entity_poly.pdbx_strand_id
1 'polypeptide(L)'
;MESLYHFYLTFNPYLNQNEEQGYTQAHEFYDLMKELVSIDPTATCYWGKMINKDRDASIDIGAFQEILNNNNQNHFSTHLFITDFQNLWVGKVKAVTQLIPKNANTLSFYKDKKVEVWFEISDFILLEHGHIETAKRISDLKMDNSYSALQIQGLSPFTTSVKYPCIIEDQQLEQYFDEFDQNEISHLVLKENPAILKSNAHQVLKLIHNFVLPEEIYAKIPHAAKLEIETAEIDMLEQRHHNIHKIAFSYLRALEVIMNDLIIHHIKRKGQAEDFYVDTSSAPPKIFLQPSKDYFVTLKEYNKNFSINTLLHFVDYANNQSHLGFKKSFSEQKEFIRFILKDFTDAVKNNHLIEIRNALAHGENEKVSHKDAIAVRNIILGCGTQGLISTCYALFYKEKFQHFYEVSDFHSNQSKDNKKGKLKLVG
;
A
#
# COMPACT_ATOMS: atom_id res chain seq x y z
N MET A 1 -26.08 14.59 -27.22
CA MET A 1 -24.92 13.69 -27.09
C MET A 1 -25.50 12.31 -26.87
N GLU A 2 -25.11 11.33 -27.68
CA GLU A 2 -25.51 9.95 -27.43
C GLU A 2 -24.73 9.45 -26.20
N SER A 3 -25.46 8.90 -25.23
CA SER A 3 -24.88 8.31 -24.03
C SER A 3 -24.19 7.00 -24.37
N LEU A 4 -22.96 6.80 -23.89
CA LEU A 4 -22.20 5.56 -24.06
C LEU A 4 -22.49 4.61 -22.89
N TYR A 5 -22.80 3.35 -23.20
CA TYR A 5 -23.17 2.37 -22.17
C TYR A 5 -22.15 1.23 -22.08
N HIS A 6 -21.87 0.80 -20.86
CA HIS A 6 -20.92 -0.25 -20.54
C HIS A 6 -21.51 -1.22 -19.52
N PHE A 7 -20.77 -2.29 -19.24
CA PHE A 7 -21.18 -3.33 -18.30
C PHE A 7 -20.37 -3.24 -17.01
N TYR A 8 -21.02 -3.48 -15.88
CA TYR A 8 -20.37 -3.55 -14.57
C TYR A 8 -20.82 -4.80 -13.82
N LEU A 9 -19.88 -5.53 -13.24
CA LEU A 9 -20.16 -6.66 -12.38
C LEU A 9 -19.18 -6.77 -11.21
N THR A 10 -19.65 -7.43 -10.16
CA THR A 10 -18.85 -7.82 -9.01
C THR A 10 -18.61 -9.32 -9.03
N PHE A 11 -17.46 -9.77 -8.54
CA PHE A 11 -17.15 -11.19 -8.37
C PHE A 11 -16.66 -11.50 -6.96
N ASN A 12 -16.65 -12.79 -6.61
CA ASN A 12 -16.11 -13.24 -5.34
C ASN A 12 -14.61 -13.53 -5.53
N PRO A 13 -13.69 -12.78 -4.87
CA PRO A 13 -12.25 -12.95 -5.07
C PRO A 13 -11.71 -14.30 -4.58
N TYR A 14 -12.44 -15.02 -3.73
CA TYR A 14 -12.03 -16.29 -3.12
C TYR A 14 -12.40 -17.54 -3.94
N LEU A 15 -12.90 -17.38 -5.16
CA LEU A 15 -13.30 -18.47 -6.05
C LEU A 15 -12.27 -18.66 -7.18
N ASN A 16 -11.00 -18.82 -6.82
CA ASN A 16 -9.88 -19.01 -7.74
C ASN A 16 -9.08 -20.28 -7.38
N GLN A 17 -8.18 -20.73 -8.26
CA GLN A 17 -7.43 -21.98 -8.05
C GLN A 17 -6.16 -21.77 -7.23
N ASN A 18 -5.58 -20.57 -7.27
CA ASN A 18 -4.36 -20.24 -6.54
C ASN A 18 -4.67 -19.76 -5.12
N GLU A 19 -4.02 -20.35 -4.11
CA GLU A 19 -4.21 -20.02 -2.68
C GLU A 19 -3.42 -18.77 -2.23
N GLU A 20 -2.69 -18.11 -3.14
CA GLU A 20 -1.87 -16.94 -2.83
C GLU A 20 -2.72 -15.72 -2.39
N GLN A 21 -2.35 -15.11 -1.27
CA GLN A 21 -3.11 -14.02 -0.67
C GLN A 21 -3.14 -12.76 -1.56
N GLY A 22 -4.33 -12.38 -2.01
CA GLY A 22 -4.55 -11.20 -2.86
C GLY A 22 -4.46 -11.49 -4.36
N TYR A 23 -4.10 -12.71 -4.74
CA TYR A 23 -4.27 -13.21 -6.09
C TYR A 23 -5.70 -13.73 -6.24
N THR A 24 -6.42 -13.24 -7.25
CA THR A 24 -7.86 -13.46 -7.40
C THR A 24 -8.19 -14.02 -8.77
N GLN A 25 -9.44 -14.42 -8.97
CA GLN A 25 -9.95 -14.91 -10.26
C GLN A 25 -9.64 -13.96 -11.44
N ALA A 26 -9.61 -12.65 -11.21
CA ALA A 26 -9.27 -11.66 -12.24
C ALA A 26 -7.77 -11.70 -12.62
N HIS A 27 -6.89 -12.04 -11.69
CA HIS A 27 -5.47 -12.22 -11.98
C HIS A 27 -5.23 -13.49 -12.82
N GLU A 28 -5.90 -14.60 -12.48
CA GLU A 28 -5.84 -15.83 -13.30
C GLU A 28 -6.33 -15.56 -14.73
N PHE A 29 -7.39 -14.76 -14.86
CA PHE A 29 -7.92 -14.37 -16.16
C PHE A 29 -6.95 -13.49 -16.94
N TYR A 30 -6.31 -12.53 -16.27
CA TYR A 30 -5.28 -11.69 -16.87
C TYR A 30 -4.10 -12.53 -17.38
N ASP A 31 -3.58 -13.45 -16.57
CA ASP A 31 -2.44 -14.30 -16.95
C ASP A 31 -2.78 -15.19 -18.16
N LEU A 32 -3.97 -15.81 -18.16
CA LEU A 32 -4.46 -16.60 -19.30
C LEU A 32 -4.63 -15.74 -20.56
N MET A 33 -5.24 -14.55 -20.44
CA MET A 33 -5.39 -13.63 -21.57
C MET A 33 -4.03 -13.20 -22.13
N LYS A 34 -3.09 -12.88 -21.26
CA LYS A 34 -1.73 -12.49 -21.65
C LYS A 34 -1.03 -13.60 -22.42
N GLU A 35 -1.12 -14.84 -21.94
CA GLU A 35 -0.58 -16.01 -22.63
C GLU A 35 -1.21 -16.18 -24.03
N LEU A 36 -2.54 -16.14 -24.13
CA LEU A 36 -3.25 -16.30 -25.39
C LEU A 36 -2.91 -15.19 -26.40
N VAL A 37 -2.95 -13.93 -25.98
CA VAL A 37 -2.69 -12.76 -26.83
C VAL A 37 -1.22 -12.72 -27.29
N SER A 38 -0.28 -13.21 -26.46
CA SER A 38 1.14 -13.32 -26.85
C SER A 38 1.41 -14.37 -27.94
N ILE A 39 0.47 -15.29 -28.16
CA ILE A 39 0.56 -16.32 -29.21
C ILE A 39 -0.25 -15.89 -30.44
N ASP A 40 -1.44 -15.36 -30.22
CA ASP A 40 -2.35 -14.86 -31.25
C ASP A 40 -2.97 -13.52 -30.77
N PRO A 41 -2.58 -12.37 -31.35
CA PRO A 41 -3.10 -11.06 -30.96
C PRO A 41 -4.63 -10.94 -31.07
N THR A 42 -5.27 -11.78 -31.87
CA THR A 42 -6.73 -11.76 -32.05
C THR A 42 -7.48 -12.62 -31.04
N ALA A 43 -6.76 -13.39 -30.21
CA ALA A 43 -7.31 -14.33 -29.26
C ALA A 43 -8.28 -13.67 -28.28
N THR A 44 -9.28 -14.44 -27.89
CA THR A 44 -10.27 -14.04 -26.89
C THR A 44 -10.39 -15.09 -25.80
N CYS A 45 -10.88 -14.66 -24.65
CA CYS A 45 -11.23 -15.51 -23.52
C CYS A 45 -12.58 -15.08 -22.94
N TYR A 46 -13.32 -16.05 -22.39
CA TYR A 46 -14.66 -15.81 -21.86
C TYR A 46 -14.65 -15.63 -20.35
N TRP A 47 -15.18 -14.48 -19.90
CA TRP A 47 -15.52 -14.21 -18.50
C TRP A 47 -17.00 -14.43 -18.25
N GLY A 48 -17.38 -15.15 -17.20
CA GLY A 48 -18.75 -15.57 -16.92
C GLY A 48 -19.30 -15.06 -15.58
N LYS A 49 -20.57 -14.64 -15.55
CA LYS A 49 -21.28 -14.42 -14.28
C LYS A 49 -21.92 -15.72 -13.80
N MET A 50 -21.40 -16.28 -12.71
CA MET A 50 -22.01 -17.46 -12.08
C MET A 50 -23.33 -17.14 -11.38
N ILE A 51 -24.24 -18.13 -11.41
CA ILE A 51 -25.48 -18.17 -10.63
C ILE A 51 -25.60 -19.52 -9.91
N ASN A 52 -26.45 -19.56 -8.88
CA ASN A 52 -26.78 -20.83 -8.20
C ASN A 52 -27.44 -21.81 -9.19
N LYS A 53 -27.17 -23.11 -9.00
CA LYS A 53 -27.67 -24.17 -9.89
C LYS A 53 -29.20 -24.14 -10.04
N ASP A 54 -29.88 -23.83 -8.94
CA ASP A 54 -31.35 -23.82 -8.85
C ASP A 54 -32.00 -22.51 -9.30
N ARG A 55 -31.20 -21.48 -9.63
CA ARG A 55 -31.71 -20.18 -10.08
C ARG A 55 -31.75 -20.15 -11.61
N ASP A 56 -32.84 -19.66 -12.19
CA ASP A 56 -32.91 -19.45 -13.63
C ASP A 56 -32.22 -18.15 -14.05
N ALA A 57 -31.61 -18.18 -15.23
CA ALA A 57 -31.02 -17.00 -15.85
C ALA A 57 -32.13 -15.97 -16.10
N SER A 58 -31.95 -14.77 -15.56
CA SER A 58 -32.94 -13.69 -15.60
C SER A 58 -32.47 -12.48 -16.40
N ILE A 59 -31.27 -12.59 -16.97
CA ILE A 59 -30.63 -11.50 -17.70
C ILE A 59 -31.24 -11.34 -19.10
N ASP A 60 -31.53 -10.09 -19.47
CA ASP A 60 -31.96 -9.75 -20.82
C ASP A 60 -30.74 -9.61 -21.74
N ILE A 61 -30.34 -10.70 -22.42
CA ILE A 61 -29.22 -10.66 -23.36
C ILE A 61 -29.46 -9.67 -24.50
N GLY A 62 -30.72 -9.48 -24.92
CA GLY A 62 -31.06 -8.60 -26.04
C GLY A 62 -30.56 -7.18 -25.79
N ALA A 63 -30.78 -6.67 -24.59
CA ALA A 63 -30.28 -5.36 -24.17
C ALA A 63 -28.73 -5.25 -24.20
N PHE A 64 -28.02 -6.29 -23.74
CA PHE A 64 -26.55 -6.28 -23.75
C PHE A 64 -25.99 -6.34 -25.18
N GLN A 65 -26.62 -7.11 -26.07
CA GLN A 65 -26.23 -7.17 -27.48
C GLN A 65 -26.54 -5.87 -28.22
N GLU A 66 -27.66 -5.22 -27.89
CA GLU A 66 -28.01 -3.90 -28.44
C GLU A 66 -26.95 -2.85 -28.10
N ILE A 67 -26.51 -2.78 -26.84
CA ILE A 67 -25.45 -1.85 -26.40
C ILE A 67 -24.15 -2.08 -27.16
N LEU A 68 -23.75 -3.35 -27.30
CA LEU A 68 -22.52 -3.70 -28.01
C LEU A 68 -22.60 -3.28 -29.47
N ASN A 69 -23.74 -3.52 -30.13
CA ASN A 69 -23.96 -3.09 -31.51
C ASN A 69 -23.97 -1.57 -31.64
N ASN A 70 -24.61 -0.85 -30.72
CA ASN A 70 -24.69 0.61 -30.74
C ASN A 70 -23.30 1.26 -30.56
N ASN A 71 -22.53 0.81 -29.57
CA ASN A 71 -21.17 1.29 -29.35
C ASN A 71 -20.28 1.02 -30.58
N ASN A 72 -20.34 -0.19 -31.14
CA ASN A 72 -19.57 -0.56 -32.34
C ASN A 72 -19.96 0.27 -33.57
N GLN A 73 -21.26 0.53 -33.79
CA GLN A 73 -21.73 1.40 -34.88
C GLN A 73 -21.21 2.83 -34.73
N ASN A 74 -21.05 3.29 -33.50
CA ASN A 74 -20.51 4.60 -33.16
C ASN A 74 -18.97 4.62 -33.02
N HIS A 75 -18.28 3.52 -33.36
CA HIS A 75 -16.82 3.37 -33.25
C HIS A 75 -16.26 3.53 -31.83
N PHE A 76 -17.03 3.10 -30.83
CA PHE A 76 -16.59 3.02 -29.44
C PHE A 76 -16.44 1.57 -29.00
N SER A 77 -15.41 1.28 -28.23
CA SER A 77 -15.24 -0.01 -27.58
C SER A 77 -16.24 -0.17 -26.42
N THR A 78 -16.75 -1.38 -26.25
CA THR A 78 -17.62 -1.71 -25.11
C THR A 78 -16.79 -2.26 -23.95
N HIS A 79 -16.89 -1.64 -22.78
CA HIS A 79 -16.14 -2.03 -21.60
C HIS A 79 -16.95 -2.94 -20.67
N LEU A 80 -16.25 -3.91 -20.07
CA LEU A 80 -16.72 -4.65 -18.91
C LEU A 80 -15.85 -4.30 -17.70
N PHE A 81 -16.41 -3.58 -16.75
CA PHE A 81 -15.80 -3.28 -15.47
C PHE A 81 -16.06 -4.41 -14.46
N ILE A 82 -15.00 -4.94 -13.86
CA ILE A 82 -15.03 -6.12 -12.99
C ILE A 82 -14.32 -5.78 -11.68
N THR A 83 -14.98 -5.98 -10.54
CA THR A 83 -14.39 -5.65 -9.23
C THR A 83 -14.65 -6.67 -8.14
N ASP A 84 -13.67 -6.80 -7.25
CA ASP A 84 -13.74 -7.47 -5.94
C ASP A 84 -13.78 -6.45 -4.78
N PHE A 85 -14.00 -5.16 -5.09
CA PHE A 85 -13.94 -3.99 -4.19
C PHE A 85 -12.55 -3.64 -3.63
N GLN A 86 -11.51 -4.36 -4.04
CA GLN A 86 -10.12 -3.97 -3.82
C GLN A 86 -9.43 -3.56 -5.12
N ASN A 87 -9.81 -4.20 -6.22
CA ASN A 87 -9.27 -4.04 -7.55
C ASN A 87 -10.42 -3.69 -8.49
N LEU A 88 -10.15 -2.81 -9.46
CA LEU A 88 -11.06 -2.57 -10.59
C LEU A 88 -10.35 -2.93 -11.88
N TRP A 89 -10.90 -3.90 -12.59
CA TRP A 89 -10.41 -4.34 -13.89
C TRP A 89 -11.35 -3.87 -14.99
N VAL A 90 -10.81 -3.69 -16.19
CA VAL A 90 -11.59 -3.42 -17.39
C VAL A 90 -11.21 -4.39 -18.50
N GLY A 91 -12.23 -4.96 -19.14
CA GLY A 91 -12.09 -5.80 -20.32
C GLY A 91 -12.74 -5.19 -21.56
N LYS A 92 -12.11 -5.34 -22.72
CA LYS A 92 -12.70 -5.03 -24.02
C LYS A 92 -13.63 -6.15 -24.45
N VAL A 93 -14.93 -5.89 -24.57
CA VAL A 93 -15.95 -6.90 -24.88
C VAL A 93 -16.16 -7.00 -26.39
N LYS A 94 -15.98 -8.20 -26.95
CA LYS A 94 -16.31 -8.52 -28.36
C LYS A 94 -17.73 -9.07 -28.53
N ALA A 95 -18.22 -9.86 -27.58
CA ALA A 95 -19.52 -10.48 -27.68
C ALA A 95 -20.12 -10.79 -26.30
N VAL A 96 -21.45 -10.90 -26.25
CA VAL A 96 -22.20 -11.33 -25.06
C VAL A 96 -23.12 -12.49 -25.45
N THR A 97 -22.98 -13.63 -24.77
CA THR A 97 -23.71 -14.86 -25.07
C THR A 97 -24.15 -15.61 -23.81
N GLN A 98 -25.12 -16.51 -23.96
CA GLN A 98 -25.56 -17.42 -22.90
C GLN A 98 -24.80 -18.74 -22.89
N LEU A 99 -24.23 -19.11 -24.05
CA LEU A 99 -23.51 -20.35 -24.27
C LEU A 99 -22.20 -20.04 -25.01
N ILE A 100 -21.15 -20.77 -24.65
CA ILE A 100 -19.84 -20.67 -25.29
C ILE A 100 -19.54 -21.94 -26.12
N PRO A 101 -18.71 -21.84 -27.18
CA PRO A 101 -18.21 -23.00 -27.91
C PRO A 101 -17.50 -24.02 -27.01
N LYS A 102 -17.51 -25.31 -27.37
CA LYS A 102 -16.84 -26.38 -26.59
C LYS A 102 -15.33 -26.17 -26.41
N ASN A 103 -14.69 -25.52 -27.38
CA ASN A 103 -13.25 -25.25 -27.39
C ASN A 103 -12.93 -23.79 -27.05
N ALA A 104 -13.87 -23.09 -26.39
CA ALA A 104 -13.67 -21.71 -25.98
C ALA A 104 -12.62 -21.62 -24.85
N ASN A 105 -11.75 -20.61 -24.93
CA ASN A 105 -10.84 -20.30 -23.83
C ASN A 105 -11.62 -19.70 -22.67
N THR A 106 -11.50 -20.30 -21.50
CA THR A 106 -12.04 -19.78 -20.25
C THR A 106 -11.28 -20.38 -19.08
N LEU A 107 -11.45 -19.81 -17.89
CA LEU A 107 -10.83 -20.35 -16.70
C LEU A 107 -11.45 -21.70 -16.32
N SER A 108 -10.59 -22.66 -15.96
CA SER A 108 -11.01 -24.04 -15.67
C SER A 108 -11.92 -24.14 -14.44
N PHE A 109 -11.97 -23.12 -13.57
CA PHE A 109 -12.86 -23.09 -12.42
C PHE A 109 -14.36 -23.04 -12.79
N TYR A 110 -14.72 -22.57 -14.00
CA TYR A 110 -16.11 -22.55 -14.46
C TYR A 110 -16.68 -23.96 -14.74
N LYS A 111 -15.82 -24.99 -14.76
CA LYS A 111 -16.24 -26.37 -14.95
C LYS A 111 -17.29 -26.77 -13.91
N ASP A 112 -18.40 -27.34 -14.39
CA ASP A 112 -19.55 -27.77 -13.58
C ASP A 112 -20.30 -26.64 -12.82
N LYS A 113 -20.05 -25.37 -13.18
CA LYS A 113 -20.77 -24.20 -12.67
C LYS A 113 -21.86 -23.75 -13.66
N LYS A 114 -22.96 -23.22 -13.12
CA LYS A 114 -24.01 -22.58 -13.93
C LYS A 114 -23.63 -21.12 -14.14
N VAL A 115 -23.47 -20.73 -15.40
CA VAL A 115 -23.13 -19.35 -15.80
C VAL A 115 -24.36 -18.74 -16.46
N GLU A 116 -24.75 -17.55 -16.01
CA GLU A 116 -25.92 -16.82 -16.50
C GLU A 116 -25.64 -16.10 -17.82
N VAL A 117 -24.46 -15.52 -17.93
CA VAL A 117 -24.00 -14.79 -19.11
C VAL A 117 -22.48 -14.88 -19.23
N TRP A 118 -22.03 -14.94 -20.48
CA TRP A 118 -20.63 -14.94 -20.89
C TRP A 118 -20.31 -13.68 -21.66
N PHE A 119 -19.17 -13.08 -21.33
CA PHE A 119 -18.56 -11.97 -22.02
C PHE A 119 -17.30 -12.46 -22.72
N GLU A 120 -17.24 -12.32 -24.03
CA GLU A 120 -16.03 -12.58 -24.80
C GLU A 120 -15.11 -11.36 -24.70
N ILE A 121 -13.93 -11.53 -24.10
CA ILE A 121 -12.97 -10.46 -23.82
C ILE A 121 -11.76 -10.62 -24.73
N SER A 122 -11.34 -9.53 -25.38
CA SER A 122 -10.16 -9.52 -26.26
C SER A 122 -8.96 -8.74 -25.73
N ASP A 123 -9.15 -7.94 -24.68
CA ASP A 123 -8.07 -7.25 -23.98
C ASP A 123 -8.51 -6.98 -22.54
N PHE A 124 -7.57 -6.95 -21.59
CA PHE A 124 -7.87 -6.92 -20.17
C PHE A 124 -6.75 -6.26 -19.36
N ILE A 125 -7.09 -5.28 -18.53
CA ILE A 125 -6.12 -4.57 -17.69
C ILE A 125 -6.72 -4.17 -16.34
N LEU A 126 -5.85 -4.08 -15.32
CA LEU A 126 -6.15 -3.50 -14.03
C LEU A 126 -6.14 -1.97 -14.14
N LEU A 127 -7.29 -1.34 -13.87
CA LEU A 127 -7.41 0.12 -13.82
C LEU A 127 -6.97 0.69 -12.48
N GLU A 128 -7.47 0.12 -11.39
CA GLU A 128 -7.23 0.64 -10.03
C GLU A 128 -6.89 -0.50 -9.07
N HIS A 129 -6.00 -0.22 -8.13
CA HIS A 129 -5.60 -1.12 -7.06
C HIS A 129 -5.68 -0.39 -5.71
N GLY A 130 -6.32 -1.01 -4.73
CA GLY A 130 -6.55 -0.43 -3.41
C GLY A 130 -8.02 -0.10 -3.19
N HIS A 131 -8.47 -0.24 -1.95
CA HIS A 131 -9.88 -0.06 -1.59
C HIS A 131 -10.37 1.38 -1.83
N ILE A 132 -9.54 2.38 -1.55
CA ILE A 132 -9.93 3.79 -1.61
C ILE A 132 -10.05 4.24 -3.06
N GLU A 133 -9.04 3.92 -3.87
CA GLU A 133 -8.94 4.25 -5.28
C GLU A 133 -10.06 3.56 -6.07
N THR A 134 -10.24 2.25 -5.83
CA THR A 134 -11.33 1.45 -6.41
C THR A 134 -12.69 2.02 -6.05
N ALA A 135 -12.93 2.35 -4.78
CA ALA A 135 -14.22 2.91 -4.35
C ALA A 135 -14.50 4.28 -5.00
N LYS A 136 -13.48 5.14 -5.11
CA LYS A 136 -13.60 6.42 -5.78
C LYS A 136 -13.96 6.23 -7.25
N ARG A 137 -13.30 5.31 -7.95
CA ARG A 137 -13.55 5.06 -9.37
C ARG A 137 -14.94 4.46 -9.62
N ILE A 138 -15.37 3.52 -8.77
CA ILE A 138 -16.73 2.95 -8.84
C ILE A 138 -17.79 4.04 -8.60
N SER A 139 -17.50 5.05 -7.76
CA SER A 139 -18.45 6.14 -7.48
C SER A 139 -18.72 7.05 -8.68
N ASP A 140 -17.84 7.05 -9.69
CA ASP A 140 -18.06 7.77 -10.95
C ASP A 140 -19.02 7.02 -11.89
N LEU A 141 -19.27 5.73 -11.66
CA LEU A 141 -20.15 4.90 -12.49
C LEU A 141 -21.62 5.14 -12.13
N LYS A 142 -22.43 5.46 -13.15
CA LYS A 142 -23.86 5.77 -12.99
C LYS A 142 -24.74 4.70 -13.60
N MET A 143 -25.87 4.47 -12.95
CA MET A 143 -26.95 3.62 -13.44
C MET A 143 -28.23 4.46 -13.46
N ASP A 144 -28.35 5.33 -14.45
CA ASP A 144 -29.53 6.13 -14.73
C ASP A 144 -29.85 6.00 -16.23
N ASN A 145 -30.41 4.85 -16.62
CA ASN A 145 -30.63 4.49 -18.01
C ASN A 145 -31.92 3.70 -18.19
N SER A 146 -32.37 3.57 -19.44
CA SER A 146 -33.61 2.87 -19.79
C SER A 146 -33.59 1.37 -19.50
N TYR A 147 -32.42 0.79 -19.22
CA TYR A 147 -32.24 -0.64 -18.97
C TYR A 147 -32.37 -1.01 -17.48
N SER A 148 -32.48 -0.03 -16.59
CA SER A 148 -32.61 -0.24 -15.15
C SER A 148 -33.79 0.56 -14.57
N ALA A 149 -34.60 -0.08 -13.73
CA ALA A 149 -35.61 0.62 -12.95
C ALA A 149 -35.01 1.43 -11.78
N LEU A 150 -33.77 1.14 -11.39
CA LEU A 150 -33.04 1.85 -10.35
C LEU A 150 -32.26 3.00 -10.97
N GLN A 151 -32.37 4.19 -10.36
CA GLN A 151 -31.57 5.37 -10.69
C GLN A 151 -30.51 5.59 -9.62
N ILE A 152 -29.24 5.37 -9.96
CA ILE A 152 -28.10 5.47 -9.04
C ILE A 152 -27.05 6.41 -9.65
N GLN A 153 -26.79 7.52 -8.97
CA GLN A 153 -25.87 8.57 -9.43
C GLN A 153 -24.38 8.30 -9.11
N GLY A 154 -24.09 7.19 -8.43
CA GLY A 154 -22.75 6.72 -8.13
C GLY A 154 -22.81 5.37 -7.42
N LEU A 155 -22.11 4.37 -7.95
CA LEU A 155 -22.06 3.04 -7.33
C LEU A 155 -21.12 3.04 -6.11
N SER A 156 -21.39 2.16 -5.16
CA SER A 156 -20.61 1.99 -3.95
C SER A 156 -20.55 0.49 -3.60
N PRO A 157 -19.51 0.02 -2.90
CA PRO A 157 -19.50 -1.34 -2.33
C PRO A 157 -20.72 -1.64 -1.45
N PHE A 158 -21.36 -0.60 -0.90
CA PHE A 158 -22.54 -0.71 -0.04
C PHE A 158 -23.86 -0.54 -0.79
N THR A 159 -23.84 -0.37 -2.11
CA THR A 159 -25.06 -0.21 -2.90
C THR A 159 -25.84 -1.53 -2.94
N THR A 160 -26.90 -1.60 -2.14
CA THR A 160 -27.79 -2.76 -2.09
C THR A 160 -28.78 -2.77 -3.27
N SER A 161 -29.35 -3.94 -3.57
CA SER A 161 -30.45 -4.14 -4.53
C SER A 161 -30.07 -4.02 -6.02
N VAL A 162 -28.81 -3.76 -6.35
CA VAL A 162 -28.31 -3.83 -7.73
C VAL A 162 -28.19 -5.31 -8.14
N LYS A 163 -28.73 -5.64 -9.32
CA LYS A 163 -28.53 -6.95 -9.94
C LYS A 163 -27.35 -6.85 -10.89
N TYR A 164 -26.33 -7.69 -10.67
CA TYR A 164 -25.16 -7.78 -11.55
C TYR A 164 -25.27 -8.94 -12.54
N PRO A 165 -24.73 -8.79 -13.77
CA PRO A 165 -24.12 -7.56 -14.30
C PRO A 165 -25.20 -6.49 -14.56
N CYS A 166 -24.82 -5.23 -14.38
CA CYS A 166 -25.69 -4.09 -14.69
C CYS A 166 -25.11 -3.25 -15.82
N ILE A 167 -25.99 -2.51 -16.49
CA ILE A 167 -25.62 -1.56 -17.52
C ILE A 167 -25.41 -0.20 -16.86
N ILE A 168 -24.27 0.41 -17.15
CA ILE A 168 -23.85 1.70 -16.61
C ILE A 168 -23.66 2.70 -17.75
N GLU A 169 -23.90 3.97 -17.47
CA GLU A 169 -23.60 5.08 -18.37
C GLU A 169 -22.19 5.61 -18.07
N ASP A 170 -21.38 5.75 -19.13
CA ASP A 170 -20.07 6.40 -19.05
C ASP A 170 -20.20 7.88 -19.41
N GLN A 171 -20.08 8.74 -18.39
CA GLN A 171 -20.10 10.19 -18.58
C GLN A 171 -18.76 10.78 -19.03
N GLN A 172 -17.67 10.05 -18.81
CA GLN A 172 -16.31 10.51 -19.13
C GLN A 172 -15.90 10.11 -20.55
N LEU A 173 -16.67 9.22 -21.21
CA LEU A 173 -16.42 8.71 -22.57
C LEU A 173 -15.00 8.15 -22.70
N GLU A 174 -14.57 7.38 -21.70
CA GLU A 174 -13.21 6.93 -21.60
C GLU A 174 -12.95 5.82 -22.60
N GLN A 175 -12.01 6.05 -23.52
CA GLN A 175 -11.57 5.06 -24.48
C GLN A 175 -10.26 4.44 -24.00
N TYR A 176 -10.35 3.29 -23.31
CA TYR A 176 -9.15 2.55 -22.90
C TYR A 176 -8.54 1.77 -24.07
N PHE A 177 -9.39 1.26 -24.95
CA PHE A 177 -8.99 0.42 -26.06
C PHE A 177 -9.41 1.04 -27.38
N ASP A 178 -8.45 1.17 -28.30
CA ASP A 178 -8.69 1.61 -29.66
C ASP A 178 -9.33 0.46 -30.48
N GLU A 179 -10.35 0.76 -31.28
CA GLU A 179 -11.04 -0.18 -32.18
C GLU A 179 -10.18 -0.51 -33.42
N PHE A 180 -9.29 0.39 -33.82
CA PHE A 180 -8.48 0.26 -35.03
C PHE A 180 -7.06 -0.25 -34.79
N ASP A 181 -6.68 -0.43 -33.53
CA ASP A 181 -5.34 -0.89 -33.21
C ASP A 181 -5.24 -2.41 -33.36
N GLN A 182 -4.49 -2.84 -34.38
CA GLN A 182 -4.23 -4.24 -34.72
C GLN A 182 -2.79 -4.67 -34.39
N ASN A 183 -1.99 -3.79 -33.78
CA ASN A 183 -0.60 -4.10 -33.47
C ASN A 183 -0.51 -4.85 -32.14
N GLU A 184 0.23 -5.96 -32.09
CA GLU A 184 0.42 -6.76 -30.87
C GLU A 184 0.86 -5.92 -29.64
N ILE A 185 1.69 -4.89 -29.84
CA ILE A 185 2.24 -4.04 -28.75
C ILE A 185 1.18 -3.10 -28.14
N SER A 186 0.01 -2.92 -28.77
CA SER A 186 -0.99 -1.99 -28.27
C SER A 186 -1.91 -2.58 -27.21
N HIS A 187 -2.10 -3.90 -27.21
CA HIS A 187 -2.92 -4.59 -26.24
C HIS A 187 -2.47 -4.25 -24.83
N LEU A 188 -3.38 -3.69 -24.04
CA LEU A 188 -3.08 -3.25 -22.68
C LEU A 188 -2.69 -4.43 -21.78
N VAL A 189 -3.20 -5.63 -22.05
CA VAL A 189 -2.81 -6.86 -21.35
C VAL A 189 -1.31 -7.18 -21.51
N LEU A 190 -0.70 -6.83 -22.66
CA LEU A 190 0.73 -7.05 -22.91
C LEU A 190 1.60 -5.94 -22.32
N LYS A 191 1.03 -4.77 -22.01
CA LYS A 191 1.76 -3.69 -21.35
C LYS A 191 2.03 -4.03 -19.89
N GLU A 192 3.20 -3.62 -19.42
CA GLU A 192 3.56 -3.76 -18.01
C GLU A 192 2.66 -2.87 -17.15
N ASN A 193 1.90 -3.48 -16.25
CA ASN A 193 1.16 -2.79 -15.21
C ASN A 193 1.84 -3.07 -13.86
N PRO A 194 2.44 -2.07 -13.20
CA PRO A 194 3.21 -2.27 -11.96
C PRO A 194 2.34 -2.76 -10.78
N ALA A 195 1.02 -2.57 -10.84
CA ALA A 195 0.08 -3.10 -9.84
C ALA A 195 -0.33 -4.56 -10.10
N ILE A 196 -0.11 -5.07 -11.33
CA ILE A 196 -0.32 -6.49 -11.68
C ILE A 196 0.99 -7.26 -11.59
N LEU A 197 2.09 -6.65 -12.02
CA LEU A 197 3.42 -7.23 -11.90
C LEU A 197 3.68 -7.50 -10.43
N LYS A 198 3.97 -8.77 -10.13
CA LYS A 198 4.55 -9.23 -8.87
C LYS A 198 5.91 -8.57 -8.65
N SER A 199 5.95 -7.26 -8.45
CA SER A 199 7.15 -6.63 -7.94
C SER A 199 7.23 -7.06 -6.48
N ASN A 200 8.33 -7.74 -6.14
CA ASN A 200 8.66 -8.03 -4.74
C ASN A 200 8.55 -6.75 -3.90
N ALA A 201 8.78 -5.58 -4.50
CA ALA A 201 8.54 -4.26 -3.91
C ALA A 201 7.08 -4.04 -3.45
N HIS A 202 6.06 -4.34 -4.27
CA HIS A 202 4.65 -4.15 -3.88
C HIS A 202 4.22 -5.12 -2.79
N GLN A 203 4.65 -6.38 -2.88
CA GLN A 203 4.40 -7.38 -1.85
C GLN A 203 5.06 -6.98 -0.52
N VAL A 204 6.31 -6.51 -0.57
CA VAL A 204 7.05 -6.01 0.59
C VAL A 204 6.37 -4.79 1.19
N LEU A 205 5.96 -3.82 0.38
CA LEU A 205 5.24 -2.62 0.87
C LEU A 205 3.95 -3.00 1.59
N LYS A 206 3.16 -3.90 1.02
CA LYS A 206 1.94 -4.41 1.65
C LYS A 206 2.22 -5.12 2.98
N LEU A 207 3.29 -5.92 3.05
CA LEU A 207 3.70 -6.57 4.30
C LEU A 207 4.16 -5.56 5.36
N ILE A 208 4.95 -4.56 4.96
CA ILE A 208 5.39 -3.48 5.83
C ILE A 208 4.17 -2.75 6.40
N HIS A 209 3.22 -2.34 5.56
CA HIS A 209 2.02 -1.60 5.98
C HIS A 209 1.13 -2.39 6.93
N ASN A 210 0.91 -3.67 6.63
CA ASN A 210 -0.04 -4.48 7.39
C ASN A 210 0.52 -4.96 8.74
N PHE A 211 1.84 -5.17 8.86
CA PHE A 211 2.39 -5.91 9.99
C PHE A 211 3.46 -5.15 10.79
N VAL A 212 4.06 -4.10 10.23
CA VAL A 212 5.27 -3.49 10.79
C VAL A 212 5.11 -1.99 11.01
N LEU A 213 4.74 -1.26 9.96
CA LEU A 213 4.68 0.20 9.91
C LEU A 213 3.41 0.63 9.18
N PRO A 214 2.34 0.98 9.93
CA PRO A 214 1.12 1.55 9.34
C PRO A 214 1.44 2.69 8.36
N GLU A 215 0.63 2.84 7.31
CA GLU A 215 0.87 3.77 6.20
C GLU A 215 1.14 5.20 6.68
N GLU A 216 0.47 5.64 7.73
CA GLU A 216 0.57 6.98 8.29
C GLU A 216 1.93 7.22 8.96
N ILE A 217 2.49 6.20 9.63
CA ILE A 217 3.85 6.22 10.16
C ILE A 217 4.84 6.15 9.00
N TYR A 218 4.61 5.23 8.07
CA TYR A 218 5.47 5.05 6.89
C TYR A 218 5.62 6.34 6.09
N ALA A 219 4.54 7.10 5.90
CA ALA A 219 4.53 8.38 5.21
C ALA A 219 5.47 9.43 5.85
N LYS A 220 5.79 9.30 7.15
CA LYS A 220 6.73 10.19 7.87
C LYS A 220 8.19 9.75 7.81
N ILE A 221 8.47 8.53 7.35
CA ILE A 221 9.84 8.01 7.26
C ILE A 221 10.58 8.70 6.10
N PRO A 222 11.84 9.15 6.30
CA PRO A 222 12.67 9.69 5.23
C PRO A 222 12.82 8.69 4.08
N HIS A 223 12.78 9.18 2.84
CA HIS A 223 12.89 8.34 1.64
C HIS A 223 14.13 7.44 1.66
N ALA A 224 15.28 7.95 2.11
CA ALA A 224 16.50 7.15 2.21
C ALA A 224 16.36 5.96 3.19
N ALA A 225 15.61 6.10 4.28
CA ALA A 225 15.35 5.00 5.20
C ALA A 225 14.32 4.01 4.63
N LYS A 226 13.31 4.49 3.89
CA LYS A 226 12.35 3.64 3.17
C LYS A 226 13.06 2.70 2.21
N LEU A 227 13.93 3.24 1.36
CA LEU A 227 14.70 2.45 0.40
C LEU A 227 15.54 1.35 1.07
N GLU A 228 16.20 1.66 2.18
CA GLU A 228 17.00 0.67 2.92
C GLU A 228 16.11 -0.45 3.51
N ILE A 229 14.93 -0.11 4.05
CA ILE A 229 13.99 -1.09 4.59
C ILE A 229 13.40 -1.94 3.47
N GLU A 230 12.88 -1.32 2.40
CA GLU A 230 12.28 -2.02 1.26
C GLU A 230 13.30 -2.96 0.60
N THR A 231 14.52 -2.49 0.35
CA THR A 231 15.58 -3.32 -0.26
C THR A 231 15.93 -4.52 0.62
N ALA A 232 16.04 -4.31 1.93
CA ALA A 232 16.34 -5.38 2.89
C ALA A 232 15.21 -6.42 2.96
N GLU A 233 13.94 -5.98 2.95
CA GLU A 233 12.78 -6.88 2.94
C GLU A 233 12.64 -7.64 1.60
N ILE A 234 12.97 -7.02 0.47
CA ILE A 234 13.02 -7.70 -0.84
C ILE A 234 14.08 -8.80 -0.82
N ASP A 235 15.31 -8.48 -0.36
CA ASP A 235 16.39 -9.47 -0.26
C ASP A 235 16.04 -10.61 0.72
N MET A 236 15.27 -10.33 1.79
CA MET A 236 14.73 -11.33 2.70
C MET A 236 13.66 -12.22 2.05
N LEU A 237 12.72 -11.62 1.31
CA LEU A 237 11.64 -12.32 0.61
C LEU A 237 12.19 -13.28 -0.45
N GLU A 238 13.22 -12.85 -1.18
CA GLU A 238 13.90 -13.65 -2.21
C GLU A 238 14.84 -14.72 -1.64
N GLN A 239 14.85 -14.93 -0.32
CA GLN A 239 15.68 -15.93 0.36
C GLN A 239 17.17 -15.83 0.00
N ARG A 240 17.66 -14.61 -0.23
CA ARG A 240 19.08 -14.33 -0.49
C ARG A 240 19.89 -14.41 0.81
N HIS A 241 19.85 -15.56 1.49
CA HIS A 241 20.46 -15.80 2.80
C HIS A 241 21.98 -15.58 2.83
N HIS A 242 22.63 -15.64 1.67
CA HIS A 242 24.04 -15.28 1.52
C HIS A 242 24.33 -13.77 1.75
N ASN A 243 23.30 -12.91 1.70
CA ASN A 243 23.41 -11.47 1.91
C ASN A 243 22.95 -11.01 3.31
N ILE A 244 22.77 -11.92 4.27
CA ILE A 244 22.16 -11.60 5.57
C ILE A 244 22.87 -10.45 6.32
N HIS A 245 24.20 -10.34 6.18
CA HIS A 245 25.00 -9.25 6.74
C HIS A 245 24.68 -7.89 6.10
N LYS A 246 24.48 -7.85 4.78
CA LYS A 246 24.07 -6.65 4.05
C LYS A 246 22.64 -6.24 4.45
N ILE A 247 21.74 -7.22 4.57
CA ILE A 247 20.36 -7.00 5.01
C ILE A 247 20.34 -6.36 6.41
N ALA A 248 21.08 -6.95 7.37
CA ALA A 248 21.19 -6.39 8.72
C ALA A 248 21.78 -4.98 8.74
N PHE A 249 22.80 -4.73 7.90
CA PHE A 249 23.41 -3.41 7.76
C PHE A 249 22.41 -2.37 7.24
N SER A 250 21.55 -2.73 6.28
CA SER A 250 20.50 -1.84 5.76
C SER A 250 19.48 -1.44 6.84
N TYR A 251 19.02 -2.36 7.71
CA TYR A 251 18.14 -1.98 8.82
C TYR A 251 18.83 -1.04 9.83
N LEU A 252 20.09 -1.29 10.17
CA LEU A 252 20.86 -0.44 11.08
C LEU A 252 21.05 0.97 10.48
N ARG A 253 21.29 1.05 9.17
CA ARG A 253 21.39 2.31 8.44
C ARG A 253 20.06 3.05 8.38
N ALA A 254 18.96 2.34 8.15
CA ALA A 254 17.61 2.92 8.19
C ALA A 254 17.32 3.53 9.56
N LEU A 255 17.65 2.82 10.65
CA LEU A 255 17.52 3.32 12.02
C LEU A 255 18.38 4.58 12.25
N GLU A 256 19.64 4.58 11.77
CA GLU A 256 20.51 5.77 11.84
C GLU A 256 19.89 6.99 11.13
N VAL A 257 19.37 6.80 9.91
CA VAL A 257 18.72 7.87 9.13
C VAL A 257 17.50 8.42 9.87
N ILE A 258 16.65 7.54 10.40
CA ILE A 258 15.44 7.91 11.15
C ILE A 258 15.81 8.70 12.42
N MET A 259 16.79 8.23 13.18
CA MET A 259 17.23 8.91 14.40
C MET A 259 17.84 10.29 14.10
N ASN A 260 18.56 10.44 12.99
CA ASN A 260 19.03 11.75 12.53
C ASN A 260 17.87 12.68 12.13
N ASP A 261 16.80 12.16 11.51
CA ASP A 261 15.63 12.99 11.19
C ASP A 261 14.88 13.46 12.44
N LEU A 262 14.62 12.53 13.37
CA LEU A 262 13.86 12.83 14.59
C LEU A 262 14.64 13.70 15.58
N ILE A 263 15.97 13.62 15.61
CA ILE A 263 16.79 14.42 16.53
C ILE A 263 17.36 15.67 15.83
N ILE A 264 18.26 15.47 14.86
CA ILE A 264 19.09 16.54 14.30
C ILE A 264 18.28 17.42 13.35
N HIS A 265 17.53 16.83 12.42
CA HIS A 265 16.71 17.61 11.52
C HIS A 265 15.56 18.28 12.26
N HIS A 266 15.04 17.69 13.34
CA HIS A 266 14.08 18.37 14.21
C HIS A 266 14.66 19.62 14.88
N ILE A 267 15.85 19.54 15.45
CA ILE A 267 16.56 20.71 16.01
C ILE A 267 16.72 21.80 14.95
N LYS A 268 17.11 21.42 13.71
CA LYS A 268 17.19 22.33 12.57
C LYS A 268 15.84 22.97 12.23
N ARG A 269 14.76 22.18 12.14
CA ARG A 269 13.39 22.66 11.87
C ARG A 269 12.86 23.61 12.96
N LYS A 270 13.25 23.39 14.22
CA LYS A 270 12.93 24.28 15.35
C LYS A 270 13.85 25.50 15.43
N GLY A 271 14.78 25.68 14.48
CA GLY A 271 15.65 26.85 14.39
C GLY A 271 16.68 26.96 15.50
N GLN A 272 17.02 25.86 16.19
CA GLN A 272 18.00 25.87 17.29
C GLN A 272 19.38 25.31 16.88
N ALA A 273 19.59 25.04 15.59
CA ALA A 273 20.82 24.41 15.11
C ALA A 273 22.08 25.29 15.19
N GLU A 274 21.93 26.60 15.40
CA GLU A 274 23.05 27.52 15.63
C GLU A 274 23.60 27.42 17.07
N ASP A 275 22.83 26.83 17.99
CA ASP A 275 23.23 26.65 19.40
C ASP A 275 24.09 25.38 19.60
N PHE A 276 24.43 24.67 18.52
CA PHE A 276 25.18 23.42 18.56
C PHE A 276 26.31 23.43 17.54
N TYR A 277 27.40 22.76 17.88
CA TYR A 277 28.65 22.80 17.12
C TYR A 277 29.13 21.40 16.79
N VAL A 278 29.78 21.24 15.64
CA VAL A 278 30.24 19.95 15.12
C VAL A 278 31.74 19.99 14.88
N ASP A 279 32.45 19.01 15.43
CA ASP A 279 33.84 18.73 15.07
C ASP A 279 33.87 17.82 13.84
N THR A 280 34.11 18.42 12.68
CA THR A 280 34.23 17.72 11.39
C THR A 280 35.58 17.04 11.17
N SER A 281 36.59 17.36 11.99
CA SER A 281 37.92 16.74 11.95
C SER A 281 37.96 15.37 12.65
N SER A 282 37.01 15.14 13.56
CA SER A 282 36.86 13.85 14.24
C SER A 282 36.15 12.80 13.37
N ALA A 283 36.63 11.56 13.41
CA ALA A 283 36.00 10.40 12.78
C ALA A 283 35.67 9.33 13.86
N PRO A 284 34.38 9.12 14.22
CA PRO A 284 33.20 9.79 13.70
C PRO A 284 33.06 11.24 14.23
N PRO A 285 32.33 12.11 13.50
CA PRO A 285 32.04 13.48 13.91
C PRO A 285 31.31 13.56 15.26
N LYS A 286 31.63 14.57 16.06
CA LYS A 286 31.09 14.79 17.41
C LYS A 286 30.33 16.11 17.51
N ILE A 287 29.29 16.13 18.34
CA ILE A 287 28.42 17.29 18.58
C ILE A 287 28.74 17.88 19.95
N PHE A 288 28.84 19.20 20.02
CA PHE A 288 29.17 19.99 21.21
C PHE A 288 28.10 21.07 21.46
N LEU A 289 27.91 21.41 22.73
CA LEU A 289 26.95 22.45 23.17
C LEU A 289 27.54 23.86 23.18
N GLN A 290 28.86 23.98 23.02
CA GLN A 290 29.58 25.25 23.06
C GLN A 290 30.66 25.27 21.98
N PRO A 291 31.00 26.45 21.44
CA PRO A 291 32.09 26.60 20.50
C PRO A 291 33.41 26.54 21.27
N SER A 292 33.92 25.33 21.50
CA SER A 292 35.17 25.15 22.25
C SER A 292 36.43 25.36 21.39
N LYS A 293 36.29 25.37 20.05
CA LYS A 293 37.42 25.46 19.11
C LYS A 293 37.02 26.20 17.83
N ASP A 294 37.96 26.95 17.26
CA ASP A 294 37.72 27.84 16.10
C ASP A 294 37.33 27.10 14.81
N TYR A 295 37.71 25.82 14.68
CA TYR A 295 37.40 25.01 13.50
C TYR A 295 36.05 24.29 13.59
N PHE A 296 35.31 24.44 14.69
CA PHE A 296 33.98 23.87 14.80
C PHE A 296 33.01 24.63 13.89
N VAL A 297 32.19 23.88 13.17
CA VAL A 297 31.10 24.44 12.36
C VAL A 297 29.79 24.33 13.12
N THR A 298 28.81 25.16 12.80
CA THR A 298 27.49 25.03 13.42
C THR A 298 26.79 23.75 12.94
N LEU A 299 25.90 23.18 13.75
CA LEU A 299 25.09 22.04 13.35
C LEU A 299 24.22 22.37 12.12
N LYS A 300 23.84 23.65 11.95
CA LYS A 300 23.12 24.17 10.78
C LYS A 300 23.91 23.93 9.48
N GLU A 301 25.23 24.12 9.49
CA GLU A 301 26.11 23.98 8.33
C GLU A 301 26.51 22.52 8.03
N TYR A 302 26.31 21.62 8.99
CA TYR A 302 26.69 20.21 8.85
C TYR A 302 25.55 19.35 8.28
N ASN A 303 25.75 18.77 7.10
CA ASN A 303 24.68 18.08 6.33
C ASN A 303 24.77 16.55 6.31
N LYS A 304 25.75 15.95 6.99
CA LYS A 304 25.89 14.48 7.03
C LYS A 304 25.16 13.89 8.25
N ASN A 305 24.92 12.59 8.22
CA ASN A 305 24.32 11.86 9.34
C ASN A 305 25.36 11.52 10.41
N PHE A 306 24.92 11.52 11.66
CA PHE A 306 25.67 11.04 12.81
C PHE A 306 25.35 9.57 13.11
N SER A 307 26.31 8.85 13.69
CA SER A 307 26.06 7.48 14.16
C SER A 307 25.06 7.46 15.32
N ILE A 308 24.35 6.33 15.53
CA ILE A 308 23.46 6.15 16.69
C ILE A 308 24.20 6.45 18.00
N ASN A 309 25.44 5.98 18.15
CA ASN A 309 26.23 6.21 19.36
C ASN A 309 26.47 7.71 19.61
N THR A 310 26.81 8.47 18.56
CA THR A 310 26.98 9.92 18.66
C THR A 310 25.66 10.61 19.06
N LEU A 311 24.53 10.18 18.48
CA LEU A 311 23.22 10.74 18.79
C LEU A 311 22.79 10.46 20.24
N LEU A 312 22.99 9.24 20.73
CA LEU A 312 22.68 8.88 22.12
C LEU A 312 23.50 9.69 23.11
N HIS A 313 24.81 9.78 22.89
CA HIS A 313 25.69 10.61 23.70
C HIS A 313 25.28 12.08 23.67
N PHE A 314 24.91 12.61 22.50
CA PHE A 314 24.45 13.99 22.36
C PHE A 314 23.16 14.26 23.14
N VAL A 315 22.16 13.39 23.01
CA VAL A 315 20.88 13.53 23.71
C VAL A 315 21.06 13.47 25.23
N ASP A 316 21.84 12.51 25.72
CA ASP A 316 22.18 12.40 27.15
C ASP A 316 22.90 13.65 27.66
N TYR A 317 23.96 14.07 26.97
CA TYR A 317 24.74 15.23 27.36
C TYR A 317 23.93 16.53 27.35
N ALA A 318 23.17 16.78 26.27
CA ALA A 318 22.35 17.98 26.12
C ALA A 318 21.22 18.04 27.17
N ASN A 319 20.61 16.91 27.49
CA ASN A 319 19.56 16.81 28.50
C ASN A 319 20.13 17.04 29.91
N ASN A 320 21.24 16.38 30.25
CA ASN A 320 21.87 16.48 31.58
C ASN A 320 22.40 17.89 31.85
N GLN A 321 22.95 18.56 30.83
CA GLN A 321 23.37 19.96 30.91
C GLN A 321 22.20 20.95 30.86
N SER A 322 20.96 20.46 30.75
CA SER A 322 19.76 21.31 30.71
C SER A 322 19.81 22.38 29.61
N HIS A 323 20.46 22.07 28.49
CA HIS A 323 20.76 23.04 27.44
C HIS A 323 19.49 23.71 26.88
N LEU A 324 19.49 25.05 26.80
CA LEU A 324 18.28 25.82 26.48
C LEU A 324 17.77 25.52 25.07
N GLY A 325 18.64 25.51 24.07
CA GLY A 325 18.26 25.18 22.69
C GLY A 325 17.66 23.77 22.57
N PHE A 326 18.20 22.81 23.33
CA PHE A 326 17.71 21.43 23.33
C PHE A 326 16.31 21.34 23.97
N LYS A 327 16.12 21.98 25.13
CA LYS A 327 14.81 22.05 25.80
C LYS A 327 13.75 22.72 24.94
N LYS A 328 14.11 23.79 24.20
CA LYS A 328 13.20 24.46 23.27
C LYS A 328 12.80 23.53 22.11
N SER A 329 13.77 22.84 21.49
CA SER A 329 13.52 21.91 20.38
C SER A 329 12.56 20.78 20.74
N PHE A 330 12.69 20.19 21.94
CA PHE A 330 11.90 19.01 22.35
C PHE A 330 10.86 19.30 23.43
N SER A 331 10.41 20.55 23.55
CA SER A 331 9.41 20.96 24.54
C SER A 331 8.08 20.19 24.42
N GLU A 332 7.70 19.84 23.19
CA GLU A 332 6.50 19.05 22.83
C GLU A 332 6.77 17.53 22.80
N GLN A 333 8.04 17.10 22.70
CA GLN A 333 8.44 15.69 22.49
C GLN A 333 9.13 15.09 23.74
N LYS A 334 8.66 15.43 24.95
CA LYS A 334 9.30 15.01 26.21
C LYS A 334 9.31 13.49 26.40
N GLU A 335 8.24 12.81 26.02
CA GLU A 335 8.13 11.35 26.13
C GLU A 335 9.10 10.63 25.20
N PHE A 336 9.24 11.13 23.97
CA PHE A 336 10.26 10.66 23.04
C PHE A 336 11.67 10.79 23.65
N ILE A 337 12.04 11.95 24.20
CA ILE A 337 13.35 12.12 24.85
C ILE A 337 13.55 11.16 26.03
N ARG A 338 12.54 10.97 26.87
CA ARG A 338 12.60 9.99 27.97
C ARG A 338 12.84 8.57 27.47
N PHE A 339 12.14 8.18 26.41
CA PHE A 339 12.31 6.88 25.76
C PHE A 339 13.73 6.73 25.19
N ILE A 340 14.26 7.76 24.52
CA ILE A 340 15.62 7.73 23.97
C ILE A 340 16.68 7.52 25.06
N LEU A 341 16.58 8.27 26.16
CA LEU A 341 17.54 8.21 27.27
C LEU A 341 17.52 6.88 28.04
N LYS A 342 16.40 6.16 27.99
CA LYS A 342 16.20 4.93 28.75
C LYS A 342 16.01 3.74 27.82
N ASP A 343 14.78 3.47 27.42
CA ASP A 343 14.39 2.20 26.80
C ASP A 343 15.08 1.98 25.45
N PHE A 344 15.25 3.03 24.63
CA PHE A 344 15.99 2.92 23.36
C PHE A 344 17.48 2.67 23.59
N THR A 345 18.09 3.41 24.54
CA THR A 345 19.51 3.24 24.88
C THR A 345 19.76 1.82 25.42
N ASP A 346 18.88 1.32 26.28
CA ASP A 346 18.94 -0.04 26.81
C ASP A 346 18.75 -1.08 25.69
N ALA A 347 17.79 -0.87 24.78
CA ALA A 347 17.60 -1.77 23.64
C ALA A 347 18.83 -1.81 22.72
N VAL A 348 19.46 -0.67 22.44
CA VAL A 348 20.68 -0.60 21.61
C VAL A 348 21.87 -1.28 22.28
N LYS A 349 22.06 -1.07 23.59
CA LYS A 349 23.17 -1.64 24.36
C LYS A 349 23.01 -3.14 24.61
N ASN A 350 21.85 -3.55 25.14
CA ASN A 350 21.60 -4.94 25.54
C ASN A 350 21.54 -5.91 24.35
N ASN A 351 21.25 -5.39 23.15
CA ASN A 351 21.24 -6.19 21.91
C ASN A 351 22.48 -5.94 21.03
N HIS A 352 23.53 -5.28 21.56
CA HIS A 352 24.81 -5.10 20.87
C HIS A 352 24.70 -4.45 19.47
N LEU A 353 23.68 -3.62 19.22
CA LEU A 353 23.39 -3.10 17.88
C LEU A 353 24.54 -2.23 17.33
N ILE A 354 25.21 -1.46 18.19
CA ILE A 354 26.37 -0.64 17.81
C ILE A 354 27.57 -1.51 17.43
N GLU A 355 27.82 -2.59 18.17
CA GLU A 355 28.94 -3.50 17.92
C GLU A 355 28.73 -4.25 16.60
N ILE A 356 27.53 -4.76 16.37
CA ILE A 356 27.13 -5.40 15.10
C ILE A 356 27.29 -4.40 13.95
N ARG A 357 26.77 -3.17 14.10
CA ARG A 357 26.89 -2.12 13.08
C ARG A 357 28.35 -1.85 12.72
N ASN A 358 29.23 -1.73 13.72
CA ASN A 358 30.65 -1.44 13.48
C ASN A 358 31.37 -2.61 12.81
N ALA A 359 31.12 -3.85 13.25
CA ALA A 359 31.69 -5.03 12.60
C ALA A 359 31.30 -5.10 11.11
N LEU A 360 30.02 -4.91 10.79
CA LEU A 360 29.52 -4.88 9.41
C LEU A 360 30.10 -3.73 8.58
N ALA A 361 30.24 -2.54 9.17
CA ALA A 361 30.83 -1.38 8.49
C ALA A 361 32.31 -1.58 8.13
N HIS A 362 33.03 -2.41 8.88
CA HIS A 362 34.45 -2.74 8.66
C HIS A 362 34.65 -4.06 7.88
N GLY A 363 33.57 -4.70 7.43
CA GLY A 363 33.63 -5.95 6.66
C GLY A 363 33.97 -7.19 7.51
N GLU A 364 33.90 -7.09 8.84
CA GLU A 364 34.17 -8.17 9.79
C GLU A 364 32.93 -9.06 9.97
N ASN A 365 32.40 -9.58 8.85
CA ASN A 365 31.14 -10.33 8.80
C ASN A 365 31.18 -11.61 9.66
N GLU A 366 32.37 -12.19 9.85
CA GLU A 366 32.60 -13.36 10.71
C GLU A 366 32.25 -13.12 12.17
N LYS A 367 32.19 -11.85 12.62
CA LYS A 367 31.83 -11.49 14.00
C LYS A 367 30.31 -11.40 14.22
N VAL A 368 29.51 -11.51 13.16
CA VAL A 368 28.06 -11.37 13.21
C VAL A 368 27.41 -12.67 12.76
N SER A 369 26.74 -13.35 13.70
CA SER A 369 26.05 -14.60 13.37
C SER A 369 24.76 -14.35 12.58
N HIS A 370 24.26 -15.37 11.89
CA HIS A 370 22.94 -15.31 11.24
C HIS A 370 21.83 -14.96 12.23
N LYS A 371 21.93 -15.45 13.47
CA LYS A 371 20.95 -15.15 14.53
C LYS A 371 20.97 -13.67 14.90
N ASP A 372 22.15 -13.06 15.00
CA ASP A 372 22.29 -11.63 15.30
C ASP A 372 21.71 -10.78 14.18
N ALA A 373 21.99 -11.14 12.93
CA ALA A 373 21.48 -10.44 11.76
C ALA A 373 19.93 -10.46 11.67
N ILE A 374 19.29 -11.59 12.00
CA ILE A 374 17.82 -11.69 12.10
C ILE A 374 17.28 -10.93 13.32
N ALA A 375 17.98 -10.96 14.45
CA ALA A 375 17.58 -10.23 15.64
C ALA A 375 17.54 -8.72 15.39
N VAL A 376 18.51 -8.17 14.63
CA VAL A 376 18.54 -6.76 14.20
C VAL A 376 17.23 -6.37 13.52
N ARG A 377 16.76 -7.17 12.54
CA ARG A 377 15.48 -6.95 11.86
C ARG A 377 14.32 -6.88 12.87
N ASN A 378 14.21 -7.91 13.71
CA ASN A 378 13.08 -8.06 14.62
C ASN A 378 13.02 -6.95 15.67
N ILE A 379 14.17 -6.45 16.15
CA ILE A 379 14.25 -5.34 17.10
C ILE A 379 13.85 -4.02 16.43
N ILE A 380 14.35 -3.77 15.21
CA ILE A 380 14.17 -2.48 14.53
C ILE A 380 12.75 -2.33 13.99
N LEU A 381 12.26 -3.35 13.28
CA LEU A 381 10.95 -3.37 12.64
C LEU A 381 9.84 -3.82 13.60
N GLY A 382 10.13 -4.77 14.47
CA GLY A 382 9.13 -5.41 15.32
C GLY A 382 8.44 -6.56 14.59
N CYS A 383 8.68 -7.79 15.04
CA CYS A 383 7.98 -8.97 14.54
C CYS A 383 7.16 -9.57 15.69
N GLY A 384 5.85 -9.35 15.67
CA GLY A 384 4.94 -9.76 16.75
C GLY A 384 4.93 -8.82 17.96
N THR A 385 5.76 -7.76 17.96
CA THR A 385 5.79 -6.67 18.95
C THR A 385 6.09 -5.35 18.25
N GLN A 386 5.89 -4.23 18.94
CA GLN A 386 6.24 -2.92 18.40
C GLN A 386 7.77 -2.77 18.24
N GLY A 387 8.23 -2.42 17.04
CA GLY A 387 9.65 -2.19 16.75
C GLY A 387 10.14 -0.81 17.20
N LEU A 388 11.46 -0.62 17.20
CA LEU A 388 12.08 0.66 17.57
C LEU A 388 11.61 1.82 16.67
N ILE A 389 11.49 1.60 15.36
CA ILE A 389 11.07 2.66 14.42
C ILE A 389 9.64 3.12 14.76
N SER A 390 8.71 2.18 14.83
CA SER A 390 7.30 2.46 15.15
C SER A 390 7.17 3.19 16.49
N THR A 391 7.89 2.73 17.52
CA THR A 391 7.90 3.35 18.86
C THR A 391 8.44 4.78 18.82
N CYS A 392 9.54 5.03 18.11
CA CYS A 392 10.10 6.36 17.94
C CYS A 392 9.07 7.34 17.32
N TYR A 393 8.44 6.96 16.21
CA TYR A 393 7.45 7.82 15.55
C TYR A 393 6.18 8.02 16.38
N ALA A 394 5.70 6.96 17.04
CA ALA A 394 4.54 7.02 17.92
C ALA A 394 4.73 8.04 19.05
N LEU A 395 5.88 8.00 19.73
CA LEU A 395 6.18 8.92 20.82
C LEU A 395 6.53 10.33 20.33
N PHE A 396 7.11 10.45 19.14
CA PHE A 396 7.47 11.74 18.57
C PHE A 396 6.25 12.51 18.05
N TYR A 397 5.30 11.83 17.43
CA TYR A 397 4.06 12.39 16.89
C TYR A 397 2.84 11.91 17.68
N LYS A 398 2.95 11.88 19.01
CA LYS A 398 1.93 11.33 19.93
C LYS A 398 0.51 11.76 19.57
N GLU A 399 0.26 13.06 19.46
CA GLU A 399 -1.08 13.59 19.15
C GLU A 399 -1.66 13.08 17.83
N LYS A 400 -0.80 12.75 16.86
CA LYS A 400 -1.23 12.25 15.54
C LYS A 400 -1.45 10.74 15.54
N PHE A 401 -0.66 10.00 16.31
CA PHE A 401 -0.63 8.54 16.26
C PHE A 401 -1.22 7.86 17.51
N GLN A 402 -1.78 8.63 18.45
CA GLN A 402 -2.38 8.14 19.69
C GLN A 402 -3.43 7.03 19.45
N HIS A 403 -4.22 7.15 18.38
CA HIS A 403 -5.27 6.19 18.01
C HIS A 403 -4.74 4.80 17.60
N PHE A 404 -3.47 4.67 17.20
CA PHE A 404 -2.87 3.36 16.92
C PHE A 404 -2.56 2.57 18.20
N TYR A 405 -2.54 3.24 19.35
CA TYR A 405 -2.03 2.67 20.60
C TYR A 405 -3.01 2.76 21.77
N GLU A 406 -4.12 3.49 21.61
CA GLU A 406 -5.22 3.49 22.56
C GLU A 406 -6.12 2.29 22.30
N VAL A 407 -6.01 1.28 23.17
CA VAL A 407 -7.09 0.31 23.35
C VAL A 407 -8.23 1.05 24.01
N SER A 408 -9.25 1.41 23.22
CA SER A 408 -10.50 1.91 23.78
C SER A 408 -11.16 0.75 24.54
N ASP A 409 -11.34 0.91 25.85
CA ASP A 409 -12.09 -0.06 26.65
C ASP A 409 -13.45 -0.27 25.98
N PHE A 410 -13.83 -1.53 25.75
CA PHE A 410 -15.13 -1.92 25.17
C PHE A 410 -16.34 -1.31 25.92
N HIS A 411 -16.13 -0.86 27.17
CA HIS A 411 -17.15 -0.26 28.03
C HIS A 411 -17.16 1.29 28.06
N SER A 412 -16.20 1.96 27.42
CA SER A 412 -16.05 3.42 27.53
C SER A 412 -17.09 4.25 26.75
N ASN A 413 -17.89 3.62 25.88
CA ASN A 413 -18.98 4.27 25.14
C ASN A 413 -20.32 4.37 25.89
N GLN A 414 -20.43 3.91 27.15
CA GLN A 414 -21.70 3.99 27.90
C GLN A 414 -21.91 5.23 28.77
N SER A 415 -21.02 6.23 28.75
CA SER A 415 -21.15 7.35 29.68
C SER A 415 -20.86 8.73 29.09
N LYS A 416 -21.49 9.11 27.97
CA LYS A 416 -21.58 10.53 27.57
C LYS A 416 -22.92 11.00 26.99
N ASP A 417 -23.98 10.19 27.02
CA ASP A 417 -25.35 10.67 26.76
C ASP A 417 -26.17 10.76 28.05
N ASN A 418 -25.80 11.72 28.89
CA ASN A 418 -26.65 12.21 29.97
C ASN A 418 -26.87 13.72 29.80
N LYS A 419 -27.49 14.10 28.67
CA LYS A 419 -28.28 15.33 28.60
C LYS A 419 -29.75 14.93 28.44
N LYS A 420 -30.45 15.01 29.57
CA LYS A 420 -31.91 14.97 29.69
C LYS A 420 -32.56 15.96 28.72
N GLY A 421 -32.94 15.49 27.53
CA GLY A 421 -33.96 16.11 26.69
C GLY A 421 -35.25 15.31 26.84
N LYS A 422 -36.22 15.84 27.59
CA LYS A 422 -37.57 15.27 27.65
C LYS A 422 -38.20 15.36 26.26
N LEU A 423 -38.24 14.26 25.51
CA LEU A 423 -39.14 14.11 24.38
C LEU A 423 -40.55 13.79 24.92
N LYS A 424 -41.46 14.77 24.81
CA LYS A 424 -42.89 14.54 24.95
C LYS A 424 -43.36 13.77 23.71
N LEU A 425 -43.88 12.57 23.92
CA LEU A 425 -44.74 11.89 22.94
C LEU A 425 -46.07 12.64 22.90
N VAL A 426 -46.45 13.13 21.72
CA VAL A 426 -47.80 13.58 21.41
C VAL A 426 -48.43 12.45 20.59
N GLY A 427 -49.58 11.96 21.07
CA GLY A 427 -50.39 10.95 20.40
C GLY A 427 -51.29 11.54 19.32
#